data_AF-A0A497C0A2-F1
#
_entry.id   AF-A0A497C0A2-F1
#
_cell.length_a   1.000
_cell.length_b   1.000
_cell.length_c   1.000
_cell.angle_alpha   90.00
_cell.angle_beta   90.00
_cell.angle_gamma   90.00
#
_symmetry.space_group_name_H-M   'P 1'
#
loop_
_entity.id
_entity.type
_entity.pdbx_description
1 polymer ?
#
loop_
_entity_poly.entity_id
_entity_poly.type
_entity_poly.pdbx_seq_one_letter_code
_entity_poly.pdbx_strand_id
1 'polypeptide(L)' 'MWFVKIQGADPQTGDKIDEYNCAMSWQPILMVENSGQLRGVAVSVQSLRNETIKRQDVALGLVANAKVIRN' A
#
# COMPACT_ATOMS: atom_id res chain seq x y z
N MET A 1 28.48 17.36 -0.98
CA MET A 1 27.35 17.00 -0.10
C MET A 1 26.20 17.93 -0.42
N TRP A 2 25.04 17.44 -0.85
CA TRP A 2 23.90 18.31 -1.13
C TRP A 2 23.04 18.49 0.13
N PHE A 3 22.60 19.71 0.36
CA PHE A 3 21.72 20.05 1.46
C PHE A 3 20.33 20.37 0.92
N VAL A 4 19.32 19.84 1.58
CA VAL A 4 17.91 19.99 1.17
C VAL A 4 17.09 20.44 2.37
N LYS A 5 16.09 21.27 2.06
CA LYS A 5 15.07 21.68 3.02
C LYS A 5 13.95 20.66 3.00
N ILE A 6 13.59 20.11 4.16
CA ILE A 6 12.41 19.25 4.30
C ILE A 6 11.40 19.96 5.17
N GLN A 7 10.17 20.04 4.65
CA GLN A 7 9.02 20.60 5.35
C GLN A 7 7.89 19.57 5.37
N GLY A 8 7.31 19.33 6.53
CA GLY A 8 6.26 18.33 6.70
C GLY A 8 5.75 18.24 8.13
N ALA A 9 4.98 17.21 8.43
CA ALA A 9 4.59 16.86 9.79
C ALA A 9 5.13 15.45 10.09
N ASP A 10 5.73 15.25 11.25
CA ASP A 10 6.15 13.93 11.70
C ASP A 10 4.92 13.04 11.85
N PRO A 11 4.83 11.89 11.16
CA PRO A 11 3.67 11.00 11.25
C PRO A 11 3.52 10.33 12.62
N GLN A 12 4.53 10.36 13.49
CA GLN A 12 4.51 9.77 14.83
C GLN A 12 4.09 10.78 15.91
N THR A 13 4.61 12.02 15.87
CA THR A 13 4.32 13.04 16.89
C THR A 13 3.33 14.10 16.43
N GLY A 14 3.19 14.30 15.12
CA GLY A 14 2.42 15.39 14.52
C GLY A 14 3.14 16.73 14.49
N ASP A 15 4.39 16.80 14.95
CA ASP A 15 5.16 18.04 14.99
C ASP A 15 5.52 18.50 13.57
N LYS A 16 5.50 19.81 13.35
CA LYS A 16 5.91 20.39 12.08
C LYS A 16 7.44 20.36 11.98
N ILE A 17 7.94 19.62 10.99
CA ILE A 17 9.34 19.57 10.64
C ILE A 17 9.60 20.67 9.61
N ASP A 18 10.57 21.55 9.88
CA ASP A 18 11.08 22.54 8.93
C ASP A 18 12.60 22.68 9.13
N GLU A 19 13.36 21.76 8.52
CA GLU A 19 14.80 21.63 8.77
C GLU A 19 15.62 21.59 7.47
N TYR A 20 16.83 22.14 7.53
CA TYR A 20 17.80 22.14 6.44
C TYR A 20 19.01 21.29 6.81
N ASN A 21 19.20 20.17 6.12
CA ASN A 21 20.24 19.21 6.46
C ASN A 21 20.78 18.48 5.22
N CYS A 22 21.90 17.78 5.40
CA CYS A 22 22.48 16.93 4.36
C CYS A 22 21.47 15.84 3.97
N ALA A 23 21.22 15.62 2.68
CA ALA A 23 20.20 14.61 2.35
C ALA A 23 20.62 13.16 2.61
N MET A 24 21.90 12.85 2.79
CA MET A 24 22.29 11.53 3.31
C MET A 24 21.82 11.32 4.75
N SER A 25 21.73 12.40 5.54
CA SER A 25 21.13 12.34 6.89
C SER A 25 19.62 12.11 6.82
N TRP A 26 18.97 12.65 5.79
CA TRP A 26 17.53 12.46 5.57
C TRP A 26 17.18 11.10 4.96
N GLN A 27 18.11 10.41 4.31
CA GLN A 27 17.80 9.16 3.62
C GLN A 27 17.20 8.08 4.53
N PRO A 28 17.78 7.74 5.69
CA PRO A 28 17.23 6.69 6.54
C PRO A 28 15.79 7.00 6.99
N ILE A 29 15.52 8.24 7.40
CA ILE A 29 14.19 8.60 7.91
C ILE A 29 13.14 8.60 6.80
N LEU A 30 13.46 9.12 5.61
CA LEU A 30 12.55 9.12 4.46
C LEU A 30 12.32 7.71 3.91
N MET A 31 13.32 6.82 3.96
CA MET A 31 13.14 5.41 3.59
C MET A 31 12.22 4.67 4.57
N VAL A 32 12.29 4.97 5.86
CA VAL A 32 11.36 4.41 6.87
C VAL A 32 9.94 4.88 6.60
N GLU A 33 9.75 6.17 6.32
CA GLU A 33 8.43 6.72 5.96
C GLU A 33 7.87 6.08 4.69
N ASN A 34 8.70 5.97 3.64
CA ASN A 34 8.32 5.31 2.38
C ASN A 34 7.86 3.86 2.63
N SER A 35 8.62 3.11 3.44
CA SER A 35 8.24 1.75 3.84
C SER A 35 6.92 1.73 4.63
N GLY A 36 6.67 2.76 5.45
CA GLY A 36 5.41 2.96 6.15
C GLY A 36 4.22 3.15 5.21
N GLN A 37 4.37 3.98 4.17
CA GLN A 37 3.33 4.19 3.15
C GLN A 37 3.10 2.94 2.30
N LEU A 38 4.15 2.17 2.00
CA LEU A 38 4.05 0.90 1.26
C LEU A 38 3.21 -0.17 1.97
N ARG A 39 3.06 -0.12 3.30
CA ARG A 39 2.16 -1.05 4.03
C ARG A 39 0.71 -0.94 3.57
N GLY A 40 0.25 0.25 3.18
CA GLY A 40 -1.10 0.43 2.63
C GLY A 40 -1.29 -0.32 1.32
N VAL A 41 -0.28 -0.33 0.45
CA VAL A 41 -0.30 -1.04 -0.84
C VAL A 41 -0.46 -2.55 -0.64
N ALA A 42 0.26 -3.13 0.32
CA ALA A 42 0.15 -4.56 0.64
C ALA A 42 -1.28 -4.95 1.06
N VAL A 43 -1.93 -4.11 1.88
CA VAL A 43 -3.33 -4.31 2.30
C VAL A 43 -4.27 -4.23 1.09
N SER A 44 -4.07 -3.26 0.18
CA SER A 44 -4.87 -3.14 -1.04
C SER A 44 -4.75 -4.37 -1.93
N VAL A 45 -3.54 -4.93 -2.10
CA VAL A 45 -3.31 -6.16 -2.87
C VAL A 45 -3.99 -7.36 -2.23
N GLN A 46 -3.95 -7.48 -0.90
CA GLN A 46 -4.66 -8.55 -0.19
C GLN A 46 -6.18 -8.47 -0.39
N SER A 47 -6.75 -7.27 -0.33
CA SER A 47 -8.17 -7.05 -0.60
C SER A 47 -8.54 -7.44 -2.04
N LEU A 48 -7.74 -7.03 -3.01
CA LEU A 48 -7.92 -7.39 -4.42
C LEU A 48 -7.91 -8.91 -4.62
N ARG A 49 -6.98 -9.64 -3.98
CA ARG A 49 -6.93 -11.10 -4.02
C ARG A 49 -8.23 -11.71 -3.49
N ASN A 50 -8.71 -11.25 -2.33
CA ASN A 50 -9.93 -11.78 -1.72
C ASN A 50 -11.15 -11.56 -2.62
N GLU A 51 -11.28 -10.38 -3.20
CA GLU A 51 -12.39 -10.05 -4.11
C GLU A 51 -12.31 -10.85 -5.42
N THR A 52 -11.11 -11.11 -5.92
CA THR A 52 -10.89 -11.96 -7.10
C THR A 52 -11.36 -13.39 -6.85
N ILE A 53 -10.99 -13.98 -5.70
CA ILE A 53 -11.43 -15.34 -5.33
C ILE A 53 -12.96 -15.40 -5.24
N LYS A 54 -13.61 -14.44 -4.57
CA LYS A 54 -15.08 -14.39 -4.49
C LYS A 54 -15.74 -14.37 -5.87
N ARG A 55 -15.21 -13.57 -6.80
CA ARG A 55 -15.74 -13.49 -8.17
C ARG A 55 -15.51 -14.77 -8.95
N GLN A 56 -14.36 -15.42 -8.76
CA GLN A 56 -14.05 -16.72 -9.36
C GLN A 56 -14.99 -17.81 -8.84
N ASP A 57 -15.25 -17.86 -7.53
CA ASP A 57 -16.18 -18.83 -6.92
C ASP A 57 -17.59 -18.67 -7.49
N VAL A 58 -18.08 -17.43 -7.62
CA VAL A 58 -19.38 -17.15 -8.24
C VAL A 58 -19.40 -17.61 -9.70
N ALA A 59 -18.37 -17.27 -10.49
CA ALA A 59 -18.30 -17.67 -11.90
C ALA A 59 -18.27 -19.20 -12.06
N LEU A 60 -17.47 -19.91 -11.28
CA LEU A 60 -17.38 -21.37 -11.30
C LEU A 60 -18.69 -22.02 -10.84
N GLY A 61 -19.34 -21.46 -9.83
CA GLY A 61 -20.67 -21.90 -9.38
C GLY A 61 -21.73 -21.78 -10.48
N LEU A 62 -21.73 -20.69 -11.24
CA LEU A 62 -22.64 -20.52 -12.37
C LEU A 62 -22.38 -21.54 -13.49
N VAL A 63 -21.11 -21.80 -13.83
CA VAL A 63 -20.73 -22.80 -14.84
C VAL A 63 -21.12 -24.22 -14.40
N ALA A 64 -20.92 -24.56 -13.12
CA ALA A 64 -21.31 -25.85 -12.57
C ALA A 64 -22.84 -26.06 -12.65
N ASN A 65 -23.62 -25.06 -12.23
CA ASN A 65 -25.08 -25.12 -12.31
C ASN A 65 -25.59 -25.17 -13.75
N ALA A 66 -24.97 -24.43 -14.68
CA ALA A 66 -25.33 -24.47 -16.10
C ALA A 66 -25.12 -25.86 -16.73
N LYS A 67 -24.16 -26.65 -16.24
CA LYS A 67 -23.91 -28.01 -16.72
C LYS A 67 -24.94 -29.02 -16.20
N VAL A 68 -25.48 -28.80 -14.99
CA VAL A 68 -26.53 -29.65 -14.38
C VAL A 68 -27.87 -29.51 -15.09
N ILE A 69 -28.23 -28.32 -15.59
CA ILE A 69 -29.52 -28.08 -16.26
C ILE A 69 -29.56 -28.67 -17.69
N ARG A 70 -28.40 -28.99 -18.28
CA ARG A 70 -28.27 -29.50 -19.66
C ARG A 70 -28.22 -31.03 -19.79
N ASN A 71 -28.35 -31.78 -18.69
CA ASN A 71 -28.35 -33.26 -18.66
C ASN A 71 -29.66 -33.76 -18.06
#